data_AF-A0A0L8L4U4-F1
#
_entry.id   AF-A0A0L8L4U4-F1
#
_cell.length_a   1.000
_cell.length_b   1.000
_cell.length_c   1.000
_cell.angle_alpha   90.00
_cell.angle_beta   90.00
_cell.angle_gamma   90.00
#
_symmetry.space_group_name_H-M   'P 1'
#
loop_
_entity.id
_entity.type
_entity.pdbx_description
1 polymer ?
#
loop_
_entity_poly.entity_id
_entity_poly.type
_entity_poly.pdbx_seq_one_letter_code
_entity_poly.pdbx_strand_id
1 'polypeptide(L)'
;MRGVSGALVPAVGRTVPWRALGAGAVVGLLLVALPRLLSVEPDPWLSLNLLRAAVLAFALGLAFLLDDPARHLTTPVTTRRWVRTGLRVAWVVPPAALWWTAALALVPEKVRPPVGSVTLEAGATAVFALAAAAMAVRFGNEPESGPTVAAGVLTTAVLAQVLLPDRWSLFVATGDPRWEAAHERWALVLALAALVWGACGPEPVRRGFRFLRRRPTAADPSAA
;
A
#
# COMPACT_ATOMS: atom_id res chain seq x y z
N MET A 1 28.73 16.73 -0.21
CA MET A 1 27.74 15.62 -0.28
C MET A 1 26.26 16.05 -0.16
N ARG A 2 25.91 17.35 -0.10
CA ARG A 2 24.50 17.81 0.03
C ARG A 2 23.69 17.91 -1.28
N GLY A 3 24.32 17.85 -2.45
CA GLY A 3 23.65 18.00 -3.75
C GLY A 3 22.93 16.75 -4.28
N VAL A 4 23.35 15.55 -3.88
CA VAL A 4 22.79 14.28 -4.39
C VAL A 4 21.40 14.01 -3.82
N SER A 5 21.13 14.40 -2.57
CA SER A 5 19.82 14.19 -1.92
C SER A 5 18.71 15.06 -2.50
N GLY A 6 19.03 16.29 -2.94
CA GLY A 6 18.04 17.21 -3.52
C GLY A 6 17.61 16.84 -4.94
N ALA A 7 18.49 16.24 -5.74
CA ALA A 7 18.18 15.82 -7.11
C ALA A 7 17.36 14.52 -7.18
N LEU A 8 17.45 13.67 -6.15
CA LEU A 8 16.67 12.43 -6.07
C LEU A 8 15.18 12.69 -5.84
N VAL A 9 14.85 13.74 -5.10
CA VAL A 9 13.47 14.14 -4.78
C VAL A 9 12.60 14.36 -6.03
N PRO A 10 12.95 15.26 -6.97
CA PRO A 10 12.13 15.49 -8.16
C PRO A 10 12.15 14.29 -9.11
N ALA A 11 13.26 13.54 -9.17
CA ALA A 11 13.34 12.33 -9.97
C ALA A 11 12.38 11.25 -9.46
N VAL A 12 12.31 11.04 -8.15
CA VAL A 12 11.38 10.10 -7.52
C VAL A 12 9.94 10.55 -7.70
N GLY A 13 9.66 11.85 -7.52
CA GLY A 13 8.33 12.43 -7.74
C GLY A 13 7.78 12.17 -9.15
N ARG A 14 8.64 12.18 -10.19
CA ARG A 14 8.20 11.84 -11.57
C ARG A 14 7.93 10.36 -11.80
N THR A 15 8.50 9.48 -10.97
CA THR A 15 8.31 8.02 -11.10
C THR A 15 7.07 7.51 -10.36
N VAL A 16 6.39 8.37 -9.61
CA VAL A 16 5.14 8.01 -8.92
C VAL A 16 4.01 7.95 -9.97
N PRO A 17 3.17 6.91 -9.96
CA PRO A 17 2.03 6.79 -10.87
C PRO A 17 0.89 7.72 -10.43
N TRP A 18 1.10 9.04 -10.56
CA TRP A 18 0.13 10.07 -10.17
C TRP A 18 -1.23 9.91 -10.84
N ARG A 19 -1.28 9.31 -12.04
CA ARG A 19 -2.55 9.04 -12.74
C ARG A 19 -3.39 8.00 -12.00
N ALA A 20 -2.78 6.88 -11.57
CA ALA A 20 -3.48 5.83 -10.84
C ALA A 20 -3.89 6.30 -9.45
N LEU A 21 -2.98 6.97 -8.72
CA LEU A 21 -3.28 7.55 -7.41
C LEU A 21 -4.33 8.65 -7.50
N GLY A 22 -4.21 9.54 -8.47
CA GLY A 22 -5.16 10.62 -8.72
C GLY A 22 -6.54 10.09 -9.09
N ALA A 23 -6.61 9.08 -9.96
CA ALA A 23 -7.88 8.44 -10.31
C ALA A 23 -8.54 7.80 -9.10
N GLY A 24 -7.80 7.01 -8.31
CA GLY A 24 -8.32 6.41 -7.07
C GLY A 24 -8.78 7.46 -6.05
N ALA A 25 -8.01 8.54 -5.89
CA ALA A 25 -8.35 9.65 -5.01
C ALA A 25 -9.62 10.39 -5.47
N VAL A 26 -9.74 10.70 -6.76
CA VAL A 26 -10.91 11.36 -7.34
C VAL A 26 -12.15 10.47 -7.21
N VAL A 27 -12.06 9.19 -7.56
CA VAL A 27 -13.15 8.23 -7.39
C VAL A 27 -13.56 8.15 -5.92
N GLY A 28 -12.62 8.06 -4.99
CA GLY A 28 -12.92 8.04 -3.56
C GLY A 28 -13.62 9.31 -3.06
N LEU A 29 -13.17 10.49 -3.48
CA LEU A 29 -13.85 11.75 -3.13
C LEU A 29 -15.24 11.85 -3.75
N LEU A 30 -15.40 11.41 -5.00
CA LEU A 30 -16.70 11.37 -5.67
C LEU A 30 -17.69 10.47 -4.94
N LEU A 31 -17.26 9.28 -4.51
CA LEU A 31 -18.11 8.37 -3.72
C LEU A 31 -18.62 9.02 -2.44
N VAL A 32 -17.76 9.74 -1.72
CA VAL A 32 -18.14 10.42 -0.46
C VAL A 32 -18.96 11.69 -0.71
N ALA A 33 -18.69 12.41 -1.81
CA ALA A 33 -19.43 13.62 -2.17
C ALA A 33 -20.81 13.33 -2.77
N LEU A 34 -21.02 12.13 -3.34
CA LEU A 34 -22.22 11.79 -4.09
C LEU A 34 -23.53 11.98 -3.32
N PRO A 35 -23.69 11.54 -2.06
CA PRO A 35 -24.93 11.78 -1.30
C PRO A 35 -25.23 13.27 -1.16
N ARG A 36 -24.19 14.09 -1.00
CA ARG A 36 -24.32 15.54 -0.86
C ARG A 36 -24.69 16.23 -2.18
N LEU A 37 -24.17 15.73 -3.30
CA LEU A 37 -24.49 16.21 -4.65
C LEU A 37 -25.92 15.84 -5.06
N LEU A 38 -26.41 14.68 -4.60
CA LEU A 38 -27.75 14.18 -4.88
C LEU A 38 -28.79 14.61 -3.83
N SER A 39 -28.40 15.43 -2.85
CA SER A 39 -29.26 15.85 -1.73
C SER A 39 -29.94 14.69 -1.00
N VAL A 40 -29.23 13.56 -0.88
CA VAL A 40 -29.70 12.37 -0.17
C VAL A 40 -29.61 12.64 1.34
N GLU A 41 -30.63 12.19 2.07
CA GLU A 41 -30.69 12.33 3.52
C GLU A 41 -29.43 11.71 4.17
N PRO A 42 -28.78 12.40 5.12
CA PRO A 42 -27.58 11.87 5.76
C PRO A 42 -27.90 10.60 6.56
N ASP A 43 -27.37 9.47 6.12
CA ASP A 43 -27.44 8.18 6.82
C ASP A 43 -26.05 7.79 7.37
N PRO A 44 -25.91 7.51 8.68
CA PRO A 44 -24.66 7.03 9.28
C PRO A 44 -24.13 5.74 8.66
N TRP A 45 -25.01 4.80 8.31
CA TRP A 45 -24.60 3.51 7.73
C TRP A 45 -24.02 3.70 6.32
N LEU A 46 -24.72 4.44 5.48
CA LEU A 46 -24.26 4.81 4.15
C LEU A 46 -22.94 5.59 4.20
N SER A 47 -22.83 6.58 5.11
CA SER A 47 -21.64 7.42 5.24
C SER A 47 -20.39 6.60 5.60
N LEU A 48 -20.52 5.64 6.52
CA LEU A 48 -19.44 4.74 6.91
C LEU A 48 -18.99 3.85 5.73
N ASN A 49 -19.94 3.26 5.01
CA ASN A 49 -19.63 2.38 3.89
C ASN A 49 -19.03 3.13 2.69
N LEU A 50 -19.45 4.37 2.45
CA LEU A 50 -18.85 5.23 1.43
C LEU A 50 -17.42 5.63 1.79
N LEU A 51 -17.12 5.89 3.07
CA LEU A 51 -15.74 6.12 3.53
C LEU A 51 -14.89 4.86 3.33
N ARG A 52 -15.39 3.68 3.68
CA ARG A 52 -14.71 2.39 3.45
C ARG A 52 -14.47 2.15 1.96
N ALA A 53 -15.45 2.42 1.10
CA ALA A 53 -15.32 2.30 -0.34
C ALA A 53 -14.29 3.30 -0.91
N ALA A 54 -14.26 4.53 -0.41
CA ALA A 54 -13.29 5.54 -0.81
C ALA A 54 -11.86 5.16 -0.42
N VAL A 55 -11.66 4.64 0.79
CA VAL A 55 -10.39 4.05 1.24
C VAL A 55 -9.97 2.93 0.31
N LEU A 56 -10.89 2.02 -0.02
CA LEU A 56 -10.58 0.89 -0.91
C LEU A 56 -10.15 1.41 -2.29
N ALA A 57 -10.89 2.34 -2.89
CA ALA A 57 -10.54 2.95 -4.18
C ALA A 57 -9.14 3.61 -4.16
N PHE A 58 -8.82 4.33 -3.09
CA PHE A 58 -7.48 4.91 -2.92
C PHE A 58 -6.40 3.84 -2.75
N ALA A 59 -6.69 2.77 -2.00
CA ALA A 59 -5.78 1.64 -1.81
C ALA A 59 -5.47 0.89 -3.12
N LEU A 60 -6.43 0.83 -4.06
CA LEU A 60 -6.17 0.31 -5.41
C LEU A 60 -5.17 1.18 -6.17
N GLY A 61 -5.27 2.51 -6.05
CA GLY A 61 -4.26 3.42 -6.59
C GLY A 61 -2.88 3.19 -5.98
N LEU A 62 -2.81 2.91 -4.67
CA LEU A 62 -1.57 2.58 -3.96
C LEU A 62 -0.94 1.26 -4.44
N ALA A 63 -1.72 0.30 -4.91
CA ALA A 63 -1.20 -0.96 -5.45
C ALA A 63 -0.23 -0.74 -6.63
N PHE A 64 -0.47 0.31 -7.43
CA PHE A 64 0.40 0.69 -8.54
C PHE A 64 1.68 1.43 -8.12
N LEU A 65 1.79 1.87 -6.86
CA LEU A 65 2.91 2.71 -6.41
C LEU A 65 4.29 2.04 -6.58
N LEU A 66 4.33 0.72 -6.50
CA LEU A 66 5.54 -0.08 -6.67
C LEU A 66 5.70 -0.65 -8.09
N ASP A 67 4.75 -0.38 -8.98
CA ASP A 67 4.82 -0.81 -10.36
C ASP A 67 5.88 0.02 -11.08
N ASP A 68 6.89 -0.65 -11.64
CA ASP A 68 7.95 -0.02 -12.41
C ASP A 68 8.06 -0.73 -13.76
N PRO A 69 7.35 -0.25 -14.81
CA PRO A 69 7.32 -0.89 -16.11
C PRO A 69 8.70 -0.93 -16.79
N ALA A 70 9.67 -0.13 -16.31
CA ALA A 70 11.04 -0.09 -16.83
C ALA A 70 12.02 -1.02 -16.08
N ARG A 71 11.54 -1.94 -15.22
CA ARG A 71 12.42 -2.86 -14.46
C ARG A 71 13.33 -3.71 -15.35
N HIS A 72 12.93 -3.94 -16.61
CA HIS A 72 13.68 -4.75 -17.57
C HIS A 72 14.88 -4.02 -18.18
N LEU A 73 14.91 -2.68 -18.12
CA LEU A 73 15.94 -1.87 -18.78
C LEU A 73 16.95 -1.24 -17.81
N THR A 74 16.70 -1.29 -16.49
CA THR A 74 17.48 -0.56 -15.46
C THR A 74 18.21 -1.48 -14.47
N THR A 75 18.53 -2.70 -14.90
CA THR A 75 19.19 -3.74 -14.11
C THR A 75 20.57 -3.40 -13.51
N PRO A 76 21.32 -2.32 -13.85
CA PRO A 76 22.58 -2.02 -13.19
C PRO A 76 22.52 -0.80 -12.23
N VAL A 77 21.38 -0.44 -11.65
CA VAL A 77 21.33 0.70 -10.71
C VAL A 77 21.79 0.29 -9.31
N THR A 78 22.90 0.86 -8.84
CA THR A 78 23.58 0.56 -7.56
C THR A 78 22.82 1.02 -6.31
N THR A 79 21.66 1.66 -6.46
CA THR A 79 20.88 2.20 -5.34
C THR A 79 19.96 1.12 -4.76
N ARG A 80 20.12 0.86 -3.45
CA ARG A 80 19.31 -0.12 -2.70
C ARG A 80 17.82 0.11 -2.93
N ARG A 81 17.11 -0.96 -3.31
CA ARG A 81 15.67 -0.95 -3.62
C ARG A 81 14.81 -0.31 -2.51
N TRP A 82 15.22 -0.50 -1.25
CA TRP A 82 14.52 0.05 -0.10
C TRP A 82 14.48 1.56 0.01
N VAL A 83 15.56 2.23 -0.41
CA VAL A 83 15.63 3.69 -0.36
C VAL A 83 14.64 4.29 -1.37
N ARG A 84 14.49 3.66 -2.54
CA ARG A 84 13.57 4.09 -3.59
C ARG A 84 12.10 3.88 -3.20
N THR A 85 11.78 2.70 -2.68
CA THR A 85 10.43 2.38 -2.20
C THR A 85 10.03 3.25 -1.01
N GLY A 86 10.90 3.40 -0.02
CA GLY A 86 10.65 4.25 1.15
C GLY A 86 10.44 5.72 0.77
N LEU A 87 11.25 6.24 -0.17
CA LEU A 87 11.11 7.62 -0.62
C LEU A 87 9.82 7.84 -1.45
N ARG A 88 9.43 6.90 -2.32
CA ARG A 88 8.15 6.96 -3.05
C ARG A 88 6.96 7.00 -2.08
N VAL A 89 7.00 6.15 -1.05
CA VAL A 89 5.93 6.09 -0.03
C VAL A 89 5.90 7.37 0.80
N ALA A 90 7.06 7.86 1.26
CA ALA A 90 7.16 9.11 1.99
C ALA A 90 6.59 10.30 1.20
N TRP A 91 6.76 10.33 -0.12
CA TRP A 91 6.17 11.37 -0.99
C TRP A 91 4.64 11.29 -1.12
N VAL A 92 4.06 10.10 -0.98
CA VAL A 92 2.61 9.89 -1.09
C VAL A 92 1.89 10.10 0.25
N VAL A 93 2.60 9.99 1.38
CA VAL A 93 2.00 10.18 2.72
C VAL A 93 1.32 11.56 2.90
N PRO A 94 1.97 12.71 2.60
CA PRO A 94 1.31 14.02 2.73
C PRO A 94 0.05 14.19 1.87
N PRO A 95 0.06 13.92 0.55
CA PRO A 95 -1.15 14.05 -0.26
C PRO A 95 -2.24 13.04 0.15
N ALA A 96 -1.87 11.85 0.62
CA ALA A 96 -2.83 10.88 1.17
C ALA A 96 -3.52 11.40 2.43
N ALA A 97 -2.76 12.02 3.34
CA ALA A 97 -3.32 12.64 4.55
C ALA A 97 -4.28 13.79 4.20
N LEU A 98 -3.88 14.67 3.26
CA LEU A 98 -4.75 15.75 2.79
C LEU A 98 -6.03 15.22 2.15
N TRP A 99 -5.91 14.22 1.27
CA TRP A 99 -7.06 13.56 0.65
C TRP A 99 -8.01 12.96 1.70
N TRP A 100 -7.47 12.27 2.70
CA TRP A 100 -8.28 11.67 3.77
C TRP A 100 -8.99 12.73 4.62
N THR A 101 -8.31 13.84 4.94
CA THR A 101 -8.95 14.95 5.65
C THR A 101 -10.08 15.58 4.84
N ALA A 102 -9.92 15.70 3.52
CA ALA A 102 -10.98 16.17 2.63
C ALA A 102 -12.17 15.20 2.60
N ALA A 103 -11.92 13.89 2.53
CA ALA A 103 -12.96 12.87 2.59
C ALA A 103 -13.77 12.95 3.90
N LEU A 104 -13.10 13.11 5.04
CA LEU A 104 -13.77 13.29 6.33
C LEU A 104 -14.57 14.60 6.41
N ALA A 105 -14.07 15.68 5.81
CA ALA A 105 -14.75 16.98 5.79
C ALA A 105 -16.01 16.99 4.91
N LEU A 106 -16.06 16.15 3.86
CA LEU A 106 -17.24 16.00 3.00
C LEU A 106 -18.43 15.37 3.74
N VAL A 107 -18.17 14.50 4.73
CA VAL A 107 -19.20 13.86 5.56
C VAL A 107 -19.79 14.86 6.57
N PRO A 108 -21.13 15.03 6.60
CA PRO A 108 -21.80 15.92 7.55
C PRO A 108 -21.53 15.51 9.01
N GLU A 109 -21.36 16.50 9.89
CA GLU A 109 -21.03 16.26 11.31
C GLU A 109 -22.08 15.42 12.05
N LYS A 110 -23.36 15.55 11.67
CA LYS A 110 -24.49 14.83 12.30
C LYS A 110 -24.40 13.31 12.16
N VAL A 111 -23.74 12.81 11.12
CA VAL A 111 -23.64 11.38 10.80
C VAL A 111 -22.20 10.91 10.75
N ARG A 112 -21.26 11.73 11.22
CA ARG A 112 -19.84 11.45 11.14
C ARG A 112 -19.48 10.29 12.09
N PRO A 113 -18.92 9.19 11.59
CA PRO A 113 -18.49 8.08 12.43
C PRO A 113 -17.27 8.48 13.30
N PRO A 114 -16.95 7.70 14.35
CA PRO A 114 -15.76 7.93 15.18
C PRO A 114 -14.49 7.97 14.32
N VAL A 115 -13.87 9.14 14.24
CA VAL A 115 -12.78 9.42 13.27
C VAL A 115 -11.58 8.52 13.52
N GLY A 116 -11.19 8.29 14.77
CA GLY A 116 -10.05 7.44 15.13
C GLY A 116 -10.19 6.01 14.61
N SER A 117 -11.33 5.38 14.88
CA SER A 117 -11.69 4.04 14.40
C SER A 117 -11.61 3.93 12.88
N VAL A 118 -12.23 4.86 12.15
CA VAL A 118 -12.24 4.83 10.68
C VAL A 118 -10.87 5.17 10.08
N THR A 119 -10.09 6.06 10.71
CA THR A 119 -8.70 6.31 10.27
C THR A 119 -7.81 5.08 10.43
N LEU A 120 -8.09 4.25 11.42
CA LEU A 120 -7.38 2.99 11.63
C LEU A 120 -7.71 1.97 10.54
N GLU A 121 -8.98 1.82 10.18
CA GLU A 121 -9.40 1.01 9.01
C GLU A 121 -8.73 1.50 7.72
N ALA A 122 -8.71 2.83 7.52
CA ALA A 122 -8.08 3.46 6.37
C ALA A 122 -6.58 3.18 6.30
N GLY A 123 -5.87 3.37 7.42
CA GLY A 123 -4.45 3.10 7.54
C GLY A 123 -4.12 1.63 7.32
N ALA A 124 -4.88 0.73 7.92
CA ALA A 124 -4.71 -0.71 7.76
C ALA A 124 -4.87 -1.15 6.31
N THR A 125 -5.89 -0.66 5.62
CA THR A 125 -6.14 -0.98 4.21
C THR A 125 -5.03 -0.44 3.30
N ALA A 126 -4.56 0.78 3.55
CA ALA A 126 -3.46 1.37 2.81
C ALA A 126 -2.16 0.57 3.01
N VAL A 127 -1.78 0.27 4.25
CA VAL A 127 -0.58 -0.52 4.57
C VAL A 127 -0.69 -1.96 4.05
N PHE A 128 -1.89 -2.55 4.05
CA PHE A 128 -2.13 -3.86 3.47
C PHE A 128 -1.91 -3.88 1.95
N ALA A 129 -2.48 -2.93 1.21
CA ALA A 129 -2.29 -2.83 -0.25
C ALA A 129 -0.80 -2.62 -0.60
N LEU A 130 -0.15 -1.77 0.19
CA LEU A 130 1.28 -1.57 0.16
C LEU A 130 2.04 -2.90 0.40
N ALA A 131 1.73 -3.64 1.47
CA ALA A 131 2.39 -4.92 1.79
C ALA A 131 2.21 -5.96 0.68
N ALA A 132 1.02 -6.06 0.11
CA ALA A 132 0.71 -6.92 -1.02
C ALA A 132 1.54 -6.53 -2.26
N ALA A 133 1.68 -5.23 -2.57
CA ALA A 133 2.55 -4.76 -3.63
C ALA A 133 4.01 -5.15 -3.37
N ALA A 134 4.51 -4.96 -2.14
CA ALA A 134 5.89 -5.32 -1.80
C ALA A 134 6.14 -6.84 -1.95
N MET A 135 5.17 -7.67 -1.56
CA MET A 135 5.22 -9.13 -1.76
C MET A 135 5.23 -9.49 -3.24
N ALA A 136 4.34 -8.90 -4.04
CA ALA A 136 4.26 -9.17 -5.47
C ALA A 136 5.57 -8.84 -6.20
N VAL A 137 6.22 -7.73 -5.87
CA VAL A 137 7.53 -7.40 -6.48
C VAL A 137 8.67 -8.25 -5.88
N ARG A 138 8.50 -8.88 -4.70
CA ARG A 138 9.53 -9.76 -4.12
C ARG A 138 9.48 -11.17 -4.69
N PHE A 139 8.28 -11.71 -4.86
CA PHE A 139 8.06 -13.11 -5.25
C PHE A 139 7.57 -13.27 -6.69
N GLY A 140 7.01 -12.22 -7.28
CA GLY A 140 6.53 -12.22 -8.65
C GLY A 140 7.64 -11.93 -9.66
N ASN A 141 7.57 -12.65 -10.78
CA ASN A 141 8.42 -12.40 -11.95
C ASN A 141 7.76 -11.44 -12.96
N GLU A 142 6.49 -11.07 -12.74
CA GLU A 142 5.66 -10.30 -13.68
C GLU A 142 6.15 -8.84 -13.83
N PRO A 143 6.24 -8.29 -15.06
CA PRO A 143 6.60 -6.90 -15.34
C PRO A 143 5.69 -5.88 -14.67
N GLU A 144 4.39 -6.18 -14.64
CA GLU A 144 3.31 -5.29 -14.21
C GLU A 144 2.55 -5.96 -13.05
N SER A 145 2.99 -5.67 -11.84
CA SER A 145 2.42 -6.23 -10.61
C SER A 145 1.16 -5.49 -10.15
N GLY A 146 0.97 -4.25 -10.59
CA GLY A 146 -0.10 -3.36 -10.16
C GLY A 146 -1.52 -3.95 -10.31
N PRO A 147 -1.93 -4.41 -11.51
CA PRO A 147 -3.27 -4.98 -11.72
C PRO A 147 -3.53 -6.23 -10.88
N THR A 148 -2.55 -7.13 -10.77
CA THR A 148 -2.66 -8.37 -9.99
C THR A 148 -2.78 -8.08 -8.50
N VAL A 149 -2.04 -7.10 -7.99
CA VAL A 149 -2.14 -6.67 -6.58
C VAL A 149 -3.47 -6.00 -6.32
N ALA A 150 -3.93 -5.11 -7.20
CA ALA A 150 -5.23 -4.46 -7.07
C ALA A 150 -6.37 -5.49 -7.07
N ALA A 151 -6.32 -6.46 -7.98
CA ALA A 151 -7.26 -7.58 -8.01
C ALA A 151 -7.20 -8.38 -6.70
N GLY A 152 -6.00 -8.75 -6.23
CA GLY A 152 -5.82 -9.46 -4.97
C GLY A 152 -6.38 -8.72 -3.75
N VAL A 153 -6.16 -7.40 -3.67
CA VAL A 153 -6.71 -6.55 -2.60
C VAL A 153 -8.23 -6.51 -2.67
N LEU A 154 -8.81 -6.30 -3.86
CA LEU A 154 -10.27 -6.33 -4.07
C LEU A 154 -10.86 -7.68 -3.70
N THR A 155 -10.30 -8.77 -4.22
CA THR A 155 -10.75 -10.13 -3.94
C THR A 155 -10.65 -10.41 -2.45
N THR A 156 -9.57 -10.00 -1.78
CA THR A 156 -9.43 -10.19 -0.32
C THR A 156 -10.49 -9.41 0.45
N ALA A 157 -10.79 -8.17 0.06
CA ALA A 157 -11.83 -7.37 0.71
C ALA A 157 -13.22 -8.01 0.56
N VAL A 158 -13.55 -8.53 -0.64
CA VAL A 158 -14.81 -9.22 -0.90
C VAL A 158 -14.89 -10.55 -0.15
N LEU A 159 -13.84 -11.37 -0.24
CA LEU A 159 -13.79 -12.67 0.43
C LEU A 159 -13.81 -12.52 1.95
N ALA A 160 -13.18 -11.49 2.51
CA ALA A 160 -13.25 -11.20 3.93
C ALA A 160 -14.70 -10.97 4.38
N GLN A 161 -15.52 -10.27 3.59
CA GLN A 161 -16.93 -10.07 3.95
C GLN A 161 -17.76 -11.36 3.90
N VAL A 162 -17.46 -12.27 2.97
CA VAL A 162 -18.26 -13.49 2.75
C VAL A 162 -17.81 -14.66 3.62
N LEU A 163 -16.50 -14.79 3.84
CA LEU A 163 -15.90 -15.98 4.46
C LEU A 163 -15.52 -15.78 5.92
N LEU A 164 -15.43 -14.54 6.42
CA LEU A 164 -15.13 -14.33 7.83
C LEU A 164 -16.34 -14.77 8.68
N PRO A 165 -16.13 -15.66 9.65
CA PRO A 165 -17.20 -16.01 10.58
C PRO A 165 -17.63 -14.79 11.39
N ASP A 166 -18.88 -14.75 11.87
CA ASP A 166 -19.44 -13.61 12.61
C ASP A 166 -18.60 -13.16 13.82
N ARG A 167 -17.84 -14.08 14.41
CA ARG A 167 -16.91 -13.81 15.53
C ARG A 167 -15.66 -13.01 15.13
N TRP A 168 -15.35 -12.95 13.83
CA TRP A 168 -14.22 -12.22 13.23
C TRP A 168 -14.68 -11.09 12.31
N SER A 169 -15.92 -10.61 12.47
CA SER A 169 -16.44 -9.50 11.66
C SER A 169 -15.53 -8.27 11.74
N LEU A 170 -14.95 -7.88 10.60
CA LEU A 170 -14.14 -6.67 10.44
C LEU A 170 -15.00 -5.45 10.08
N PHE A 171 -16.10 -5.66 9.38
CA PHE A 171 -17.00 -4.62 8.91
C PHE A 171 -18.24 -4.56 9.79
N VAL A 172 -18.15 -3.76 10.84
CA VAL A 172 -19.21 -3.60 11.84
C VAL A 172 -19.80 -2.19 11.72
N ALA A 173 -21.06 -1.99 12.12
CA ALA A 173 -21.73 -0.69 12.16
C ALA A 173 -21.40 0.07 13.46
N THR A 174 -21.46 1.40 13.45
CA THR A 174 -21.04 2.29 14.56
C THR A 174 -21.81 2.12 15.88
N GLY A 175 -22.93 1.39 15.89
CA GLY A 175 -23.73 1.11 17.08
C GLY A 175 -23.76 -0.37 17.52
N ASP A 176 -23.02 -1.25 16.85
CA ASP A 176 -22.96 -2.67 17.23
C ASP A 176 -22.01 -2.85 18.42
N PRO A 177 -22.38 -3.64 19.45
CA PRO A 177 -21.51 -3.94 20.60
C PRO A 177 -20.13 -4.49 20.22
N ARG A 178 -19.99 -5.10 19.04
CA ARG A 178 -18.73 -5.66 18.54
C ARG A 178 -17.81 -4.62 17.89
N TRP A 179 -18.20 -3.34 17.84
CA TRP A 179 -17.43 -2.27 17.19
C TRP A 179 -15.99 -2.19 17.69
N GLU A 180 -15.77 -2.19 19.00
CA GLU A 180 -14.43 -2.10 19.60
C GLU A 180 -13.56 -3.31 19.23
N ALA A 181 -14.10 -4.52 19.42
CA ALA A 181 -13.41 -5.76 19.05
C ALA A 181 -13.08 -5.85 17.55
N ALA A 182 -13.90 -5.26 16.67
CA ALA A 182 -13.59 -5.18 15.25
C ALA A 182 -12.38 -4.28 14.97
N HIS A 183 -12.23 -3.18 15.71
CA HIS A 183 -11.10 -2.26 15.56
C HIS A 183 -9.80 -2.81 16.13
N GLU A 184 -9.86 -3.63 17.19
CA GLU A 184 -8.70 -4.40 17.65
C GLU A 184 -8.20 -5.35 16.55
N ARG A 185 -9.10 -6.03 15.85
CA ARG A 185 -8.74 -6.90 14.70
C ARG A 185 -8.13 -6.09 13.57
N TRP A 186 -8.66 -4.90 13.27
CA TRP A 186 -8.04 -4.01 12.30
C TRP A 186 -6.64 -3.54 12.72
N ALA A 187 -6.41 -3.33 14.02
CA ALA A 187 -5.08 -3.01 14.53
C ALA A 187 -4.11 -4.18 14.34
N LEU A 188 -4.57 -5.42 14.53
CA LEU A 188 -3.80 -6.63 14.21
C LEU A 188 -3.50 -6.73 12.70
N VAL A 189 -4.47 -6.45 11.83
CA VAL A 189 -4.27 -6.42 10.37
C VAL A 189 -3.20 -5.39 10.00
N LEU A 190 -3.27 -4.18 10.57
CA LEU A 190 -2.28 -3.13 10.37
C LEU A 190 -0.89 -3.58 10.82
N ALA A 191 -0.78 -4.16 12.01
CA ALA A 191 0.48 -4.63 12.57
C ALA A 191 1.11 -5.73 11.70
N LEU A 192 0.32 -6.74 11.31
CA LEU A 192 0.77 -7.82 10.43
C LEU A 192 1.18 -7.28 9.05
N ALA A 193 0.40 -6.39 8.46
CA ALA A 193 0.73 -5.78 7.18
C ALA A 193 2.03 -4.96 7.24
N ALA A 194 2.23 -4.19 8.32
CA ALA A 194 3.47 -3.45 8.54
C ALA A 194 4.68 -4.37 8.72
N LEU A 195 4.53 -5.49 9.44
CA LEU A 195 5.57 -6.50 9.59
C LEU A 195 5.92 -7.15 8.25
N VAL A 196 4.92 -7.54 7.45
CA VAL A 196 5.12 -8.12 6.12
C VAL A 196 5.81 -7.13 5.20
N TRP A 197 5.37 -5.87 5.18
CA TRP A 197 6.01 -4.80 4.42
C TRP A 197 7.47 -4.63 4.83
N GLY A 198 7.76 -4.56 6.14
CA GLY A 198 9.10 -4.46 6.68
C GLY A 198 9.98 -5.66 6.30
N ALA A 199 9.44 -6.88 6.41
CA ALA A 199 10.13 -8.13 6.10
C ALA A 199 10.37 -8.33 4.60
N CYS A 200 9.46 -7.85 3.74
CA CYS A 200 9.62 -7.82 2.28
C CYS A 200 10.71 -6.87 1.80
N GLY A 201 11.23 -6.09 2.73
CA GLY A 201 12.05 -4.98 2.42
C GLY A 201 13.54 -5.19 2.20
N PRO A 202 14.26 -5.77 3.17
CA PRO A 202 15.67 -6.01 3.00
C PRO A 202 15.90 -6.92 1.78
N GLU A 203 16.65 -6.42 0.80
CA GLU A 203 17.24 -7.29 -0.22
C GLU A 203 18.04 -8.37 0.52
N PRO A 204 17.88 -9.66 0.16
CA PRO A 204 18.70 -10.70 0.74
C PRO A 204 20.15 -10.33 0.41
N VAL A 205 20.90 -9.91 1.42
CA VAL A 205 22.33 -9.69 1.30
C VAL A 205 22.87 -11.02 0.81
N ARG A 206 23.22 -11.10 -0.48
CA ARG A 206 23.98 -12.21 -1.04
C ARG A 206 25.35 -12.16 -0.37
N ARG A 207 25.42 -12.69 0.85
CA ARG A 207 26.65 -12.97 1.58
C ARG A 207 27.43 -13.98 0.76
N GLY A 208 28.36 -13.47 -0.04
CA GLY A 208 29.74 -13.96 -0.04
C GLY A 208 30.07 -15.36 -0.57
N PHE A 209 29.14 -16.16 -1.11
CA PHE A 209 29.50 -17.51 -1.59
C PHE A 209 30.13 -17.58 -2.99
N ARG A 210 30.60 -16.46 -3.56
CA ARG A 210 31.38 -16.48 -4.83
C ARG A 210 32.89 -16.37 -4.65
N PHE A 211 33.40 -16.18 -3.44
CA PHE A 211 34.84 -16.03 -3.22
C PHE A 211 35.62 -17.34 -3.04
N LEU A 212 34.94 -18.49 -2.91
CA LEU A 212 35.59 -19.79 -2.70
C LEU A 212 35.82 -20.62 -3.96
N ARG A 213 35.51 -20.09 -5.16
CA ARG A 213 35.92 -20.73 -6.43
C ARG A 213 37.20 -20.09 -6.99
N ARG A 214 38.19 -19.82 -6.14
CA ARG A 214 39.59 -19.79 -6.58
C ARG A 214 39.94 -21.24 -6.94
N ARG A 215 39.88 -21.58 -8.23
CA ARG A 215 40.61 -22.74 -8.77
C ARG A 215 42.07 -22.58 -8.34
N PRO A 216 42.70 -23.57 -7.67
CA PRO A 216 44.14 -23.68 -7.72
C PRO A 216 44.48 -23.98 -9.17
N THR A 217 45.12 -23.03 -9.87
CA THR A 217 45.93 -23.35 -11.04
C THR A 217 46.96 -24.37 -10.57
N ALA A 218 46.83 -25.61 -11.06
CA ALA A 218 47.84 -26.62 -10.91
C ALA A 218 49.17 -26.03 -11.37
N ALA A 219 50.17 -26.09 -10.50
CA ALA A 219 51.55 -25.88 -10.88
C ALA A 219 51.94 -27.02 -11.81
N ASP A 220 52.35 -26.70 -13.03
CA ASP A 220 53.08 -27.61 -13.89
C ASP A 220 54.58 -27.38 -13.61
N PRO A 221 55.29 -28.32 -12.97
CA PRO A 221 56.74 -28.33 -12.97
C PRO A 221 57.21 -29.06 -14.23
N SER A 222 57.48 -28.33 -15.32
CA SER A 222 58.33 -28.87 -16.39
C SER A 222 59.78 -28.85 -15.91
N ALA A 223 60.17 -29.94 -15.22
CA ALA A 223 61.55 -30.30 -14.96
C ALA A 223 62.06 -31.20 -16.10
N ALA A 224 63.21 -30.79 -16.64
CA ALA A 224 64.28 -31.55 -17.30
C ALA A 224 63.92 -32.50 -18.45
#